data_AF-A0A2D9UES7-F1
#
_entry.id   AF-A0A2D9UES7-F1
#
_cell.length_a   1.000
_cell.length_b   1.000
_cell.length_c   1.000
_cell.angle_alpha   90.00
_cell.angle_beta   90.00
_cell.angle_gamma   90.00
#
_symmetry.space_group_name_H-M   'P 1'
#
loop_
_entity.id
_entity.type
_entity.pdbx_description
1 polymer ?
#
loop_
_entity_poly.entity_id
_entity_poly.type
_entity_poly.pdbx_seq_one_letter_code
_entity_poly.pdbx_strand_id
1 'polypeptide(L)'
;MFKTKLKKGDSVKVMVGKSKGHVGRIISMSPNKGVAFVEGANIVNRHTKPNSQYPEGGIIKKEGPINLSNLMMVDSKGDASKIGVKFDKKTGKKNRYFKKSGEVIK
;
A
#
# COMPACT_ATOMS: atom_id res chain seq x y z
N MET A 1 -6.88 -14.98 -7.17
CA MET A 1 -6.10 -13.72 -7.02
C MET A 1 -7.00 -12.66 -6.37
N PHE A 2 -6.53 -11.98 -5.33
CA PHE A 2 -7.33 -10.96 -4.65
C PHE A 2 -7.50 -9.74 -5.57
N LYS A 3 -8.74 -9.41 -5.94
CA LYS A 3 -9.03 -8.30 -6.85
C LYS A 3 -9.05 -6.99 -6.07
N THR A 4 -7.95 -6.23 -6.14
CA THR A 4 -7.83 -4.91 -5.51
C THR A 4 -7.76 -3.79 -6.56
N LYS A 5 -8.17 -2.60 -6.15
CA LYS A 5 -8.01 -1.35 -6.94
C LYS A 5 -6.71 -0.63 -6.62
N LEU A 6 -5.96 -1.08 -5.61
CA LEU A 6 -4.66 -0.55 -5.20
C LEU A 6 -3.56 -1.04 -6.15
N LYS A 7 -2.54 -0.21 -6.35
CA LYS A 7 -1.37 -0.49 -7.18
C LYS A 7 -0.09 -0.17 -6.41
N LYS A 8 1.03 -0.75 -6.86
CA LYS A 8 2.36 -0.37 -6.36
C LYS A 8 2.57 1.13 -6.59
N GLY A 9 3.08 1.82 -5.58
CA GLY A 9 3.31 3.26 -5.62
C GLY A 9 2.14 4.13 -5.20
N ASP A 10 0.95 3.58 -4.91
CA ASP A 10 -0.14 4.36 -4.32
C ASP A 10 0.20 4.73 -2.86
N SER A 11 -0.23 5.93 -2.44
CA SER A 11 -0.17 6.37 -1.04
C SER A 11 -1.39 5.84 -0.28
N VAL A 12 -1.15 5.14 0.83
CA VAL A 12 -2.19 4.46 1.60
C VAL A 12 -2.07 4.74 3.09
N LYS A 13 -3.22 4.71 3.77
CA LYS A 13 -3.36 4.75 5.21
C LYS A 13 -3.78 3.38 5.72
N VAL A 14 -3.16 2.95 6.81
CA VAL A 14 -3.54 1.75 7.53
C VAL A 14 -4.74 2.05 8.42
N MET A 15 -5.86 1.36 8.20
CA MET A 15 -7.10 1.58 8.94
C MET A 15 -7.18 0.74 10.23
N VAL A 16 -6.58 -0.45 10.20
CA VAL A 16 -6.69 -1.45 11.27
C VAL A 16 -5.35 -2.16 11.48
N GLY A 17 -5.04 -2.51 12.72
CA GLY A 17 -3.84 -3.25 13.13
C GLY A 17 -2.83 -2.40 13.92
N LYS A 18 -1.64 -2.96 14.16
CA LYS A 18 -0.58 -2.33 14.97
C LYS A 18 -0.15 -0.96 14.43
N SER A 19 -0.17 -0.78 13.12
CA SER A 19 0.21 0.47 12.46
C SER A 19 -1.00 1.34 12.09
N LYS A 20 -2.14 1.21 12.78
CA LYS A 20 -3.34 2.02 12.53
C LYS A 20 -3.01 3.52 12.54
N GLY A 21 -3.47 4.23 11.52
CA GLY A 21 -3.25 5.66 11.34
C GLY A 21 -2.01 6.01 10.53
N HIS A 22 -1.05 5.09 10.39
CA HIS A 22 0.16 5.30 9.60
C HIS A 22 -0.17 5.51 8.12
N VAL A 23 0.48 6.49 7.51
CA VAL A 23 0.38 6.79 6.07
C VAL A 23 1.73 6.50 5.43
N GLY A 24 1.73 5.76 4.34
CA GLY A 24 2.95 5.41 3.62
C GLY A 24 2.67 4.96 2.20
N ARG A 25 3.72 4.79 1.40
CA ARG A 25 3.63 4.34 0.02
C ARG A 25 3.70 2.81 -0.06
N ILE A 26 2.97 2.22 -1.01
CA ILE A 26 3.10 0.78 -1.29
C ILE A 26 4.42 0.51 -2.03
N ILE A 27 5.37 -0.13 -1.34
CA ILE A 27 6.67 -0.56 -1.90
C ILE A 27 6.48 -1.76 -2.81
N SER A 28 5.74 -2.76 -2.34
CA SER A 28 5.45 -3.97 -3.09
C SER A 28 4.11 -4.57 -2.67
N MET A 29 3.50 -5.34 -3.57
CA MET A 29 2.21 -5.97 -3.36
C MET A 29 2.24 -7.39 -3.87
N SER A 30 1.61 -8.30 -3.14
CA SER A 30 1.40 -9.69 -3.52
C SER A 30 -0.11 -9.97 -3.58
N PRO A 31 -0.80 -9.66 -4.71
CA PRO A 31 -2.24 -9.85 -4.85
C PRO A 31 -2.68 -11.32 -4.72
N ASN A 32 -1.78 -12.26 -5.01
CA ASN A 32 -2.04 -13.70 -4.83
C ASN A 32 -2.23 -14.06 -3.35
N LYS A 33 -1.47 -13.42 -2.46
CA LYS A 33 -1.53 -13.62 -1.01
C LYS A 33 -2.43 -12.60 -0.30
N GLY A 34 -2.97 -11.62 -1.02
CA GLY A 34 -3.81 -10.57 -0.45
C GLY A 34 -3.07 -9.56 0.44
N VAL A 35 -1.75 -9.44 0.30
CA VAL A 35 -0.91 -8.59 1.16
C VAL A 35 -0.12 -7.53 0.39
N ALA A 36 0.21 -6.43 1.07
CA ALA A 36 1.08 -5.37 0.58
C ALA A 36 2.09 -4.97 1.66
N PHE A 37 3.23 -4.44 1.22
CA PHE A 37 4.28 -3.87 2.06
C PHE A 37 4.22 -2.36 1.91
N VAL A 38 4.00 -1.68 3.03
CA VAL A 38 3.85 -0.22 3.10
C VAL A 38 5.04 0.35 3.85
N GLU A 39 5.62 1.42 3.30
CA GLU A 39 6.78 2.10 3.85
C GLU A 39 6.55 2.56 5.30
N GLY A 40 7.47 2.18 6.20
CA GLY A 40 7.41 2.51 7.63
C GLY A 40 6.27 1.84 8.40
N ALA A 41 5.46 0.99 7.76
CA ALA A 41 4.35 0.30 8.40
C ALA A 41 4.71 -1.14 8.75
N ASN A 42 4.17 -1.62 9.86
CA ASN A 42 4.34 -2.99 10.36
C ASN A 42 5.82 -3.44 10.41
N ILE A 43 6.71 -2.61 10.96
CA ILE A 43 8.14 -2.91 11.05
C ILE A 43 8.36 -4.12 11.98
N VAL A 44 9.05 -5.13 11.46
CA VAL A 44 9.45 -6.33 12.16
C VAL A 44 10.97 -6.42 12.26
N ASN A 45 11.46 -6.89 13.41
CA ASN A 45 12.87 -7.17 13.64
C ASN A 45 13.17 -8.59 13.16
N ARG A 46 14.02 -8.74 12.16
CA ARG A 46 14.43 -10.04 11.61
C ARG A 46 15.90 -10.30 11.94
N HIS A 47 16.12 -11.31 12.79
CA HIS A 47 17.45 -11.85 13.04
C HIS A 47 17.93 -12.58 11.78
N THR A 48 19.00 -12.08 11.18
CA THR A 48 19.52 -12.59 9.91
C THR A 48 20.96 -13.03 10.11
N LYS A 49 21.25 -14.27 9.71
CA LYS A 49 22.63 -14.78 9.68
C LYS A 49 23.44 -14.01 8.62
N PRO A 50 24.77 -13.84 8.83
CA PRO A 50 25.66 -13.24 7.83
C PRO A 50 25.45 -13.80 6.43
N ASN A 51 25.35 -12.93 5.43
CA ASN A 51 25.25 -13.30 4.03
C ASN A 51 25.88 -12.22 3.13
N SER A 52 25.96 -12.46 1.82
CA SER A 52 26.59 -11.51 0.88
C SER A 52 25.96 -10.11 0.85
N GLN A 53 24.69 -9.95 1.24
CA GLN A 53 24.04 -8.63 1.35
C GLN A 53 24.23 -7.99 2.74
N TYR A 54 24.47 -8.81 3.77
CA TYR A 54 24.65 -8.38 5.16
C TYR A 54 25.82 -9.14 5.79
N PRO A 55 27.08 -8.73 5.54
CA PRO A 55 28.28 -9.46 5.95
C PRO A 55 28.43 -9.59 7.48
N GLU A 56 28.00 -8.59 8.24
CA GLU A 56 28.07 -8.59 9.71
C GLU A 56 26.93 -9.37 10.37
N GLY A 57 25.89 -9.74 9.60
CA GLY A 57 24.64 -10.27 10.16
C GLY A 57 23.95 -9.27 11.09
N GLY A 58 23.00 -9.75 11.90
CA GLY A 58 22.39 -8.96 12.97
C GLY A 58 20.87 -8.80 12.85
N ILE A 59 20.34 -7.77 13.53
CA ILE A 59 18.91 -7.49 13.61
C ILE A 59 18.53 -6.48 12.53
N ILE A 60 17.92 -6.97 11.45
CA ILE A 60 17.47 -6.14 10.33
C ILE A 60 16.02 -5.72 10.58
N LYS A 61 15.75 -4.42 10.51
CA LYS A 61 14.38 -3.90 10.50
C LYS A 61 13.82 -3.99 9.08
N LYS A 62 12.69 -4.65 8.92
CA LYS A 62 12.02 -4.79 7.62
C LYS A 62 10.52 -4.54 7.76
N GLU A 63 9.90 -3.99 6.74
CA GLU A 63 8.46 -3.84 6.66
C GLU A 63 7.80 -5.22 6.55
N GLY A 64 6.81 -5.45 7.41
CA GLY A 64 5.99 -6.65 7.41
C GLY A 64 4.84 -6.55 6.41
N PRO A 65 4.23 -7.69 6.05
CA PRO A 65 3.05 -7.70 5.21
C PRO A 65 1.83 -7.12 5.94
N ILE A 66 1.00 -6.38 5.22
CA ILE A 66 -0.28 -5.86 5.68
C ILE A 66 -1.36 -6.36 4.73
N ASN A 67 -2.51 -6.79 5.27
CA ASN A 67 -3.64 -7.22 4.45
C ASN A 67 -4.19 -6.03 3.63
N LEU A 68 -4.46 -6.25 2.35
CA LEU A 68 -5.02 -5.26 1.44
C LEU A 68 -6.36 -4.69 1.91
N SER A 69 -7.16 -5.46 2.67
CA SER A 69 -8.43 -4.99 3.26
C SER A 69 -8.24 -3.87 4.29
N ASN A 70 -7.07 -3.82 4.92
CA ASN A 70 -6.77 -2.89 6.01
C ASN A 70 -6.15 -1.58 5.51
N LEU A 71 -6.03 -1.43 4.19
CA LEU A 71 -5.43 -0.26 3.53
C LEU A 71 -6.50 0.54 2.81
N MET A 72 -6.45 1.86 2.98
CA MET A 72 -7.24 2.81 2.19
C MET A 72 -6.33 3.79 1.47
N MET A 73 -6.66 4.15 0.25
CA MET A 73 -5.89 5.14 -0.50
C MET A 73 -6.13 6.53 0.06
N VAL A 74 -5.05 7.30 0.13
CA VAL A 74 -5.02 8.66 0.65
C VAL A 74 -4.91 9.62 -0.51
N ASP A 75 -5.75 10.64 -0.49
CA ASP A 75 -5.68 11.75 -1.43
C ASP A 75 -4.57 12.74 -1.01
N SER A 76 -4.20 13.66 -1.89
CA SER A 76 -3.17 14.68 -1.62
C SER A 76 -3.49 15.55 -0.39
N LYS A 77 -4.77 15.61 -0.01
CA LYS A 77 -5.29 16.33 1.16
C LYS A 77 -5.20 15.54 2.47
N GLY A 78 -4.71 14.30 2.44
CA GLY A 78 -4.60 13.42 3.62
C GLY A 78 -5.85 12.61 3.95
N ASP A 79 -6.94 12.80 3.18
CA ASP A 79 -8.20 12.08 3.38
C ASP A 79 -8.15 10.67 2.81
N ALA A 80 -8.41 9.68 3.67
CA ALA A 80 -8.57 8.30 3.25
C ALA A 80 -9.96 8.10 2.62
N SER A 81 -9.99 7.58 1.40
CA SER A 81 -11.25 7.34 0.68
C SER A 81 -11.28 6.06 -0.16
N LYS A 82 -12.49 5.59 -0.46
CA LYS A 82 -12.70 4.42 -1.33
C LYS A 82 -12.50 4.81 -2.78
N ILE A 83 -11.95 3.89 -3.57
CA ILE A 83 -11.69 4.11 -5.00
C ILE A 83 -12.88 3.63 -5.86
N GLY A 84 -13.32 4.47 -6.77
CA GLY A 84 -14.20 4.14 -7.90
C GLY A 84 -13.41 4.01 -9.21
N VAL A 85 -14.05 3.45 -10.24
CA VAL A 85 -13.52 3.42 -11.61
C VAL A 85 -14.54 4.10 -12.50
N LYS A 86 -14.13 5.07 -13.30
CA LYS A 86 -14.96 5.79 -14.26
C LYS A 86 -14.36 5.66 -15.65
N PHE A 87 -15.22 5.58 -16.66
CA PHE A 87 -14.80 5.65 -18.05
C PHE A 87 -14.68 7.11 -18.47
N ASP A 88 -13.55 7.44 -19.07
CA ASP A 88 -13.36 8.73 -19.69
C ASP A 88 -14.01 8.72 -21.08
N LYS A 89 -15.02 9.57 -21.29
CA LYS A 89 -15.81 9.60 -22.53
C LYS A 89 -14.97 10.02 -23.76
N LYS A 90 -13.84 10.71 -23.54
CA LYS A 90 -12.97 11.20 -24.62
C LYS A 90 -11.92 10.19 -25.07
N THR A 91 -11.41 9.38 -24.16
CA THR A 91 -10.27 8.47 -24.41
C THR A 91 -10.66 6.99 -24.37
N GLY A 92 -11.86 6.66 -23.88
CA GLY A 92 -12.31 5.29 -23.65
C GLY A 92 -11.57 4.58 -22.50
N LYS A 93 -10.60 5.24 -21.85
CA LYS A 93 -9.76 4.64 -20.80
C LYS A 93 -10.47 4.62 -19.46
N LYS A 94 -10.18 3.60 -18.66
CA LYS A 94 -10.67 3.43 -17.29
C LYS A 94 -9.76 4.18 -16.33
N ASN A 95 -10.29 5.23 -15.71
CA ASN A 95 -9.56 6.03 -14.71
C ASN A 95 -10.07 5.69 -13.31
N ARG A 96 -9.14 5.60 -12.35
CA ARG A 96 -9.46 5.43 -10.93
C ARG A 96 -9.75 6.81 -10.35
N TYR A 97 -10.76 6.93 -9.50
CA TYR A 97 -11.09 8.19 -8.82
C TYR A 97 -11.43 7.96 -7.35
N PHE A 98 -11.23 8.97 -6.53
CA PHE A 98 -11.61 8.97 -5.13
C PHE A 98 -13.11 9.23 -4.99
N LYS A 99 -13.85 8.36 -4.29
CA LYS A 99 -15.31 8.51 -4.14
C LYS A 99 -15.72 9.71 -3.29
N LYS A 100 -14.84 10.20 -2.40
CA LYS A 100 -15.13 11.35 -1.54
C LYS A 100 -14.85 12.68 -2.24
N SER A 101 -13.64 12.85 -2.78
CA SER A 101 -13.22 14.10 -3.43
C SER A 101 -13.61 14.19 -4.91
N GLY A 102 -13.92 13.04 -5.55
CA GLY A 102 -14.13 12.98 -7.01
C GLY A 102 -12.84 13.13 -7.82
N GLU A 103 -11.70 13.35 -7.16
CA GLU A 103 -10.41 13.56 -7.81
C GLU A 103 -9.93 12.28 -8.51
N VAL A 104 -9.43 12.45 -9.74
CA VAL A 104 -8.91 11.34 -10.55
C VAL A 104 -7.46 11.08 -10.14
N ILE A 105 -7.18 9.81 -9.84
CA ILE A 105 -5.84 9.34 -9.52
C ILE A 105 -5.02 9.35 -10.81
N LYS A 106 -3.99 10.20 -10.85
CA LYS A 106 -2.98 10.22 -11.93
C LYS A 106 -1.98 9.10 -11.75
#